data_AF-A0A661IBR9-F1
#
_entry.id   AF-A0A661IBR9-F1
#
_cell.length_a   1.000
_cell.length_b   1.000
_cell.length_c   1.000
_cell.angle_alpha   90.00
_cell.angle_beta   90.00
_cell.angle_gamma   90.00
#
_symmetry.space_group_name_H-M   'P 1'
#
loop_
_entity.id
_entity.type
_entity.pdbx_description
1 polymer ?
#
loop_
_entity_poly.entity_id
_entity_poly.type
_entity_poly.pdbx_seq_one_letter_code
_entity_poly.pdbx_strand_id
1 'polypeptide(L)'
;MTKIVFFLLAVTITVVQAGQKGIEIEEYEDKKAKKSMENWLEGRFGLLPHYTNYLLPFGYTDYKYRSYESSDEYGDIEAQLQVSFMINIANDVFGLDEKYYLAYSQRSFWQLYKNSSPFRETNYNPEMFVVFPISDHSTFFQLRSVTLAYSHISNGQGQTHDKTLYDYVYQDPDNRSRGVDNLYLNFMFQHDTLITELKLWTPPMEEKHKSDNPDIMDYYGYSKLKFTYFSGENMFTLMGRGNPT
;
A
#
# COMPACT_ATOMS: atom_id res chain seq x y z
N MET A 1 0.21 8.34 -23.97
CA MET A 1 -0.41 8.68 -22.66
C MET A 1 -1.69 7.87 -22.52
N THR A 2 -1.61 6.72 -21.86
CA THR A 2 -2.73 5.79 -21.67
C THR A 2 -3.53 6.23 -20.44
N LYS A 3 -4.85 6.34 -20.56
CA LYS A 3 -5.73 6.82 -19.49
C LYS A 3 -6.36 5.63 -18.79
N ILE A 4 -5.82 5.25 -17.65
CA ILE A 4 -6.50 4.33 -16.74
C ILE A 4 -7.43 5.16 -15.86
N VAL A 5 -8.75 4.95 -15.99
CA VAL A 5 -9.77 5.65 -15.19
C VAL A 5 -10.36 4.65 -14.19
N PHE A 6 -10.22 4.93 -12.90
CA PHE A 6 -10.83 4.15 -11.83
C PHE A 6 -11.87 4.98 -11.09
N PHE A 7 -13.09 4.46 -11.00
CA PHE A 7 -14.09 4.92 -10.05
C PHE A 7 -14.03 4.00 -8.82
N LEU A 8 -13.54 4.53 -7.70
CA LEU A 8 -13.50 3.83 -6.42
C LEU A 8 -14.75 4.21 -5.62
N LEU A 9 -15.70 3.28 -5.50
CA LEU A 9 -16.71 3.34 -4.44
C LEU A 9 -16.25 2.38 -3.35
N ALA A 10 -15.51 2.89 -2.36
CA ALA A 10 -15.03 2.09 -1.24
C ALA A 10 -16.13 2.01 -0.17
N VAL A 11 -16.75 0.84 -0.02
CA VAL A 11 -17.58 0.52 1.14
C VAL A 11 -16.67 -0.06 2.21
N THR A 12 -16.37 0.71 3.26
CA THR A 12 -15.65 0.21 4.44
C THR A 12 -16.61 -0.57 5.33
N ILE A 13 -16.38 -1.88 5.47
CA ILE A 13 -17.04 -2.71 6.48
C ILE A 13 -16.19 -2.65 7.75
N THR A 14 -16.67 -1.96 8.78
CA THR A 14 -16.09 -2.03 10.12
C THR A 14 -16.51 -3.36 10.74
N VAL A 15 -15.64 -4.37 10.69
CA VAL A 15 -15.85 -5.60 11.44
C VAL A 15 -15.53 -5.29 12.91
N VAL A 16 -16.55 -4.90 13.67
CA VAL A 16 -16.45 -4.94 15.13
C VAL A 16 -16.51 -6.40 15.54
N GLN A 17 -15.44 -6.90 16.17
CA GLN A 17 -15.33 -8.29 16.62
C GLN A 17 -16.35 -8.54 17.76
N ALA A 18 -17.55 -8.98 17.39
CA ALA A 18 -18.70 -9.10 18.28
C ALA A 18 -18.52 -10.06 19.48
N GLY A 19 -17.45 -10.86 19.50
CA GLY A 19 -17.20 -11.89 20.51
C GLY A 19 -16.50 -11.43 21.81
N GLN A 20 -16.03 -10.18 21.91
CA GLN A 20 -15.20 -9.73 23.05
C GLN A 20 -15.97 -8.93 24.13
N LYS A 21 -17.27 -8.64 23.92
CA LYS A 21 -18.08 -7.76 24.78
C LYS A 21 -18.34 -8.25 26.22
N GLY A 22 -18.04 -9.50 26.56
CA GLY A 22 -18.37 -10.10 27.86
C GLY A 22 -17.18 -10.32 28.80
N ILE A 23 -16.02 -9.74 28.51
CA ILE A 23 -14.79 -9.98 29.28
C ILE A 23 -14.59 -8.83 30.27
N GLU A 24 -14.71 -9.15 31.55
CA GLU A 24 -14.53 -8.20 32.65
C GLU A 24 -13.05 -8.13 33.06
N ILE A 25 -12.49 -6.92 33.07
CA ILE A 25 -11.07 -6.66 33.36
C ILE A 25 -10.85 -5.61 34.45
N GLU A 26 -11.94 -5.06 35.01
CA GLU A 26 -11.85 -3.95 35.95
C GLU A 26 -11.19 -4.33 37.27
N GLU A 27 -11.46 -5.53 37.78
CA GLU A 27 -11.01 -6.03 39.09
C GLU A 27 -9.57 -6.60 39.11
N TYR A 28 -8.86 -6.62 37.97
CA TYR A 28 -7.49 -7.14 37.92
C TYR A 28 -6.45 -6.17 38.52
N GLU A 29 -5.72 -6.62 39.54
CA GLU A 29 -4.70 -5.81 40.23
C GLU A 29 -3.41 -5.59 39.41
N ASP A 30 -3.02 -6.55 38.57
CA ASP A 30 -1.85 -6.40 37.71
C ASP A 30 -2.12 -5.41 36.58
N LYS A 31 -1.66 -4.17 36.77
CA LYS A 31 -1.80 -3.07 35.81
C LYS A 31 -1.22 -3.39 34.42
N LYS A 32 -0.16 -4.20 34.32
CA LYS A 32 0.43 -4.56 33.02
C LYS A 32 -0.43 -5.59 32.32
N ALA A 33 -0.88 -6.62 33.03
CA ALA A 33 -1.78 -7.62 32.48
C ALA A 33 -3.10 -6.99 32.04
N LYS A 34 -3.70 -6.13 32.88
CA LYS A 34 -4.91 -5.37 32.57
C LYS A 34 -4.75 -4.54 31.30
N LYS A 35 -3.67 -3.75 31.18
CA LYS A 35 -3.37 -2.96 29.97
C LYS A 35 -3.20 -3.83 28.72
N SER A 36 -2.58 -5.00 28.84
CA SER A 36 -2.51 -5.96 27.74
C SER A 36 -3.89 -6.51 27.37
N MET A 37 -4.73 -6.84 28.34
CA MET A 37 -6.10 -7.30 28.06
C MET A 37 -6.95 -6.21 27.41
N GLU A 38 -6.84 -4.95 27.86
CA GLU A 38 -7.46 -3.78 27.21
C GLU A 38 -7.01 -3.66 25.76
N ASN A 39 -5.70 -3.72 25.50
CA ASN A 39 -5.15 -3.70 24.14
C ASN A 39 -5.68 -4.87 23.29
N TRP A 40 -5.88 -6.06 23.85
CA TRP A 40 -6.43 -7.21 23.13
C TRP A 40 -7.92 -7.08 22.83
N LEU A 41 -8.72 -6.59 23.79
CA LEU A 41 -10.16 -6.34 23.63
C LEU A 41 -10.45 -5.20 22.65
N GLU A 42 -9.56 -4.21 22.58
CA GLU A 42 -9.65 -3.12 21.61
C GLU A 42 -9.07 -3.51 20.23
N GLY A 43 -8.66 -4.77 20.04
CA GLY A 43 -8.07 -5.24 18.79
C GLY A 43 -6.72 -4.60 18.46
N ARG A 44 -6.02 -4.00 19.43
CA ARG A 44 -4.71 -3.34 19.24
C ARG A 44 -3.56 -4.31 19.02
N PHE A 45 -3.72 -5.60 19.37
CA PHE A 45 -2.85 -6.69 18.91
C PHE A 45 -3.27 -7.24 17.54
N GLY A 46 -4.43 -6.81 17.03
CA GLY A 46 -4.96 -7.20 15.74
C GLY A 46 -4.33 -6.42 14.58
N LEU A 47 -4.63 -6.87 13.38
CA LEU A 47 -4.23 -6.19 12.15
C LEU A 47 -5.01 -4.87 12.04
N LEU A 48 -4.29 -3.74 12.05
CA LEU A 48 -4.86 -2.42 11.75
C LEU A 48 -4.87 -2.22 10.23
N PRO A 49 -5.87 -1.54 9.65
CA PRO A 49 -5.83 -1.20 8.23
C PRO A 49 -4.69 -0.18 7.96
N HIS A 50 -3.90 -0.41 6.89
CA HIS A 50 -2.86 0.54 6.44
C HIS A 50 -3.36 1.37 5.25
N TYR A 51 -3.54 0.75 4.09
CA TYR A 51 -4.30 1.32 2.97
C TYR A 51 -5.75 0.81 2.97
N THR A 52 -6.59 1.44 2.14
CA THR A 52 -7.99 1.01 1.94
C THR A 52 -8.03 -0.45 1.48
N ASN A 53 -8.81 -1.27 2.17
CA ASN A 53 -9.13 -2.62 1.76
C ASN A 53 -10.37 -2.57 0.85
N TYR A 54 -10.32 -3.22 -0.32
CA TYR A 54 -11.43 -3.20 -1.27
C TYR A 54 -11.46 -4.45 -2.15
N LEU A 55 -12.65 -4.73 -2.68
CA LEU A 55 -12.89 -5.60 -3.83
C LEU A 55 -13.74 -4.81 -4.83
N LEU A 56 -13.15 -4.47 -5.97
CA LEU A 56 -13.83 -3.88 -7.10
C LEU A 56 -14.09 -4.98 -8.13
N PRO A 57 -15.33 -5.42 -8.35
CA PRO A 57 -15.61 -6.48 -9.32
C PRO A 57 -15.36 -6.04 -10.78
N PHE A 58 -15.34 -4.72 -11.04
CA PHE A 58 -15.17 -4.17 -12.38
C PHE A 58 -14.09 -3.08 -12.40
N GLY A 59 -13.05 -3.32 -13.18
CA GLY A 59 -12.06 -2.34 -13.62
C GLY A 59 -11.80 -2.51 -15.11
N TYR A 60 -11.53 -1.41 -15.81
CA TYR A 60 -11.30 -1.40 -17.26
C TYR A 60 -9.87 -0.98 -17.59
N THR A 61 -9.28 -1.62 -18.59
CA THR A 61 -7.98 -1.26 -19.18
C THR A 61 -8.03 -1.44 -20.68
N ASP A 62 -7.48 -0.49 -21.43
CA ASP A 62 -7.27 -0.59 -22.89
C ASP A 62 -5.91 -1.22 -23.24
N TYR A 63 -5.08 -1.50 -22.23
CA TYR A 63 -3.76 -2.10 -22.40
C TYR A 63 -3.84 -3.62 -22.59
N LYS A 64 -3.20 -4.12 -23.65
CA LYS A 64 -3.11 -5.54 -23.96
C LYS A 64 -1.93 -6.19 -23.23
N TYR A 65 -2.22 -6.79 -22.08
CA TYR A 65 -1.25 -7.57 -21.33
C TYR A 65 -1.02 -8.95 -21.96
N ARG A 66 0.24 -9.39 -22.01
CA ARG A 66 0.59 -10.75 -22.46
C ARG A 66 0.23 -11.76 -21.38
N SER A 67 -0.51 -12.79 -21.76
CA SER A 67 -0.86 -13.93 -20.91
C SER A 67 0.27 -14.93 -20.76
N TYR A 68 0.16 -15.84 -19.77
CA TYR A 68 1.12 -16.93 -19.60
C TYR A 68 1.05 -17.96 -20.73
N GLU A 69 -0.13 -18.19 -21.29
CA GLU A 69 -0.33 -19.07 -22.42
C GLU A 69 -0.70 -18.28 -23.68
N SER A 70 0.00 -18.53 -24.78
CA SER A 70 -0.20 -17.82 -26.05
C SER A 70 -1.61 -17.98 -26.64
N SER A 71 -2.36 -19.01 -26.22
CA SER A 71 -3.74 -19.27 -26.65
C SER A 71 -4.81 -18.53 -25.84
N ASP A 72 -4.46 -17.93 -24.69
CA ASP A 72 -5.45 -17.42 -23.73
C ASP A 72 -5.23 -15.93 -23.47
N GLU A 73 -5.94 -15.04 -24.18
CA GLU A 73 -5.73 -13.59 -24.06
C GLU A 73 -6.45 -13.00 -22.83
N TYR A 74 -5.75 -12.14 -22.09
CA TYR A 74 -6.37 -11.31 -21.06
C TYR A 74 -7.39 -10.33 -21.66
N GLY A 75 -8.43 -10.04 -20.87
CA GLY A 75 -9.53 -9.17 -21.24
C GLY A 75 -9.32 -7.76 -20.71
N ASP A 76 -10.13 -6.85 -21.26
CA ASP A 76 -10.10 -5.43 -20.92
C ASP A 76 -10.88 -5.14 -19.63
N ILE A 77 -11.63 -6.11 -19.10
CA ILE A 77 -12.37 -6.03 -17.84
C ILE A 77 -11.79 -7.04 -16.85
N GLU A 78 -11.47 -6.57 -15.64
CA GLU A 78 -10.94 -7.40 -14.57
C GLU A 78 -11.42 -6.91 -13.19
N ALA A 79 -11.47 -7.83 -12.23
CA ALA A 79 -11.68 -7.48 -10.84
C ALA A 79 -10.36 -7.01 -10.21
N GLN A 80 -10.44 -6.09 -9.25
CA GLN A 80 -9.30 -5.60 -8.50
C GLN A 80 -9.56 -5.75 -7.02
N LEU A 81 -8.56 -6.24 -6.30
CA LEU A 81 -8.63 -6.36 -4.87
C LEU A 81 -7.38 -5.78 -4.22
N GLN A 82 -7.58 -5.17 -3.06
CA GLN A 82 -6.49 -4.76 -2.21
C GLN A 82 -6.75 -5.23 -0.78
N VAL A 83 -5.77 -5.94 -0.24
CA VAL A 83 -5.69 -6.27 1.17
C VAL A 83 -4.50 -5.54 1.75
N SER A 84 -4.69 -4.80 2.83
CA SER A 84 -3.65 -3.97 3.42
C SER A 84 -3.83 -3.82 4.92
N PHE A 85 -2.78 -4.16 5.65
CA PHE A 85 -2.75 -4.09 7.10
C PHE A 85 -1.38 -3.68 7.63
N MET A 86 -1.36 -3.24 8.88
CA MET A 86 -0.19 -2.94 9.66
C MET A 86 -0.32 -3.44 11.09
N ILE A 87 0.82 -3.66 11.72
CA ILE A 87 0.95 -3.98 13.13
C ILE A 87 1.88 -2.97 13.79
N ASN A 88 1.51 -2.50 14.97
CA ASN A 88 2.41 -1.69 15.80
C ASN A 88 3.40 -2.64 16.50
N ILE A 89 4.70 -2.39 16.32
CA ILE A 89 5.77 -3.26 16.87
C ILE A 89 6.50 -2.63 18.06
N ALA A 90 6.50 -1.30 18.15
CA ALA A 90 7.15 -0.54 19.21
C ALA A 90 6.57 0.87 19.29
N ASN A 91 6.70 1.49 20.46
CA ASN A 91 6.26 2.86 20.72
C ASN A 91 7.33 3.55 21.57
N ASP A 92 7.55 4.83 21.30
CA ASP A 92 8.31 5.77 22.12
C ASP A 92 9.69 5.24 22.54
N VAL A 93 10.45 4.75 21.57
CA VAL A 93 11.82 4.23 21.76
C VAL A 93 12.79 5.37 22.06
N PHE A 94 12.57 6.55 21.50
CA PHE A 94 13.42 7.74 21.63
C PHE A 94 12.82 8.85 22.49
N GLY A 95 11.63 8.67 23.08
CA GLY A 95 10.98 9.72 23.88
C GLY A 95 10.34 10.83 23.01
N LEU A 96 10.03 10.54 21.74
CA LEU A 96 9.43 11.49 20.79
C LEU A 96 7.97 11.15 20.47
N ASP A 97 7.33 10.32 21.28
CA ASP A 97 5.98 9.78 21.07
C ASP A 97 5.82 9.01 19.74
N GLU A 98 6.92 8.54 19.17
CA GLU A 98 6.93 7.91 17.85
C GLU A 98 6.41 6.47 17.88
N LYS A 99 5.86 6.00 16.76
CA LYS A 99 5.29 4.65 16.64
C LYS A 99 5.88 3.90 15.47
N TYR A 100 6.27 2.66 15.70
CA TYR A 100 6.90 1.79 14.71
C TYR A 100 5.91 0.75 14.21
N TYR A 101 5.91 0.54 12.91
CA TYR A 101 5.00 -0.37 12.24
C TYR A 101 5.71 -1.27 11.25
N LEU A 102 5.20 -2.50 11.16
CA LEU A 102 5.34 -3.32 9.97
C LEU A 102 4.00 -3.34 9.27
N ALA A 103 4.01 -3.19 7.95
CA ALA A 103 2.82 -3.27 7.13
C ALA A 103 3.01 -4.21 5.96
N TYR A 104 1.89 -4.71 5.46
CA TYR A 104 1.83 -5.51 4.27
C TYR A 104 0.61 -5.09 3.47
N SER A 105 0.84 -4.84 2.18
CA SER A 105 -0.22 -4.53 1.24
C SER A 105 -0.08 -5.41 0.01
N GLN A 106 -1.19 -5.96 -0.45
CA GLN A 106 -1.25 -6.76 -1.66
C GLN A 106 -2.34 -6.20 -2.57
N ARG A 107 -1.99 -5.94 -3.83
CA ARG A 107 -2.95 -5.56 -4.86
C ARG A 107 -2.95 -6.59 -5.97
N SER A 108 -4.10 -7.20 -6.24
CA SER A 108 -4.23 -8.21 -7.29
C SER A 108 -5.22 -7.76 -8.36
N PHE A 109 -4.92 -8.15 -9.59
CA PHE A 109 -5.73 -7.92 -10.78
C PHE A 109 -6.17 -9.28 -11.31
N TRP A 110 -7.49 -9.52 -11.31
CA TRP A 110 -8.09 -10.83 -11.48
C TRP A 110 -8.97 -10.88 -12.72
N GLN A 111 -8.64 -11.76 -13.65
CA GLN A 111 -9.38 -11.98 -14.89
C GLN A 111 -10.62 -12.84 -14.64
N LEU A 112 -11.48 -12.37 -13.73
CA LEU A 112 -12.66 -13.06 -13.22
C LEU A 112 -13.57 -13.59 -14.36
N TYR A 113 -13.63 -12.87 -15.47
CA TYR A 113 -14.52 -13.16 -16.61
C TYR A 113 -13.85 -13.95 -17.75
N LYS A 114 -12.62 -14.43 -17.55
CA LYS A 114 -11.89 -15.27 -18.51
C LYS A 114 -11.91 -16.75 -18.10
N ASN A 115 -11.60 -17.61 -19.07
CA ASN A 115 -11.48 -19.04 -18.83
C ASN A 115 -10.47 -19.33 -17.71
N SER A 116 -10.80 -20.25 -16.81
CA SER A 116 -10.02 -20.57 -15.60
C SER A 116 -9.78 -19.40 -14.63
N SER A 117 -10.34 -18.21 -14.91
CA SER A 117 -10.26 -16.99 -14.10
C SER A 117 -8.87 -16.71 -13.48
N PRO A 118 -7.79 -16.61 -14.27
CA PRO A 118 -6.45 -16.43 -13.73
C PRO A 118 -6.24 -15.05 -13.11
N PHE A 119 -5.34 -14.95 -12.14
CA PHE A 119 -4.77 -13.66 -11.77
C PHE A 119 -3.82 -13.20 -12.87
N ARG A 120 -4.03 -11.98 -13.36
CA ARG A 120 -3.12 -11.37 -14.33
C ARG A 120 -1.85 -10.87 -13.65
N GLU A 121 -2.00 -10.27 -12.47
CA GLU A 121 -0.89 -9.68 -11.73
C GLU A 121 -1.21 -9.60 -10.24
N THR A 122 -0.20 -9.77 -9.39
CA THR A 122 -0.29 -9.46 -7.96
C THR A 122 0.96 -8.71 -7.53
N ASN A 123 0.77 -7.56 -6.88
CA ASN A 123 1.86 -6.76 -6.32
C ASN A 123 1.86 -6.90 -4.81
N TYR A 124 3.01 -7.26 -4.26
CA TYR A 124 3.30 -7.40 -2.84
C TYR A 124 4.10 -6.17 -2.39
N ASN A 125 3.67 -5.55 -1.29
CA ASN A 125 4.30 -4.36 -0.74
C ASN A 125 4.40 -4.45 0.78
N PRO A 126 5.39 -5.19 1.32
CA PRO A 126 5.81 -5.03 2.71
C PRO A 126 6.46 -3.65 2.93
N GLU A 127 6.10 -3.02 4.05
CA GLU A 127 6.68 -1.75 4.50
C GLU A 127 7.11 -1.85 5.97
N MET A 128 8.17 -1.15 6.33
CA MET A 128 8.50 -0.84 7.72
C MET A 128 8.62 0.66 7.86
N PHE A 129 8.03 1.23 8.91
CA PHE A 129 8.02 2.68 9.06
C PHE A 129 7.89 3.13 10.50
N VAL A 130 8.33 4.35 10.74
CA VAL A 130 8.16 5.08 12.01
C VAL A 130 7.37 6.35 11.74
N VAL A 131 6.37 6.61 12.58
CA VAL A 131 5.52 7.79 12.53
C VAL A 131 5.86 8.68 13.72
N PHE A 132 6.32 9.89 13.45
CA PHE A 132 6.54 10.94 14.43
C PHE A 132 5.30 11.86 14.47
N PRO A 133 4.55 11.90 15.58
CA PRO A 133 3.44 12.82 15.71
C PRO A 133 3.94 14.27 15.84
N ILE A 134 3.19 15.21 15.26
CA ILE A 134 3.48 16.65 15.33
C ILE A 134 2.23 17.37 15.83
N SER A 135 2.39 18.18 16.88
CA SER A 135 1.31 18.97 17.50
C SER A 135 1.32 20.40 17.00
N ASP A 136 1.11 20.60 15.69
CA ASP A 136 0.89 21.93 15.13
C ASP A 136 -0.59 22.33 15.25
N HIS A 137 -0.84 23.48 15.88
CA HIS A 137 -2.16 24.11 15.99
C HIS A 137 -2.16 25.56 15.48
N SER A 138 -1.03 26.03 14.96
CA SER A 138 -0.79 27.43 14.65
C SER A 138 -1.03 27.76 13.17
N THR A 139 -0.98 26.75 12.30
CA THR A 139 -1.11 26.93 10.86
C THR A 139 -2.52 26.56 10.37
N PHE A 140 -2.87 27.07 9.18
CA PHE A 140 -4.12 26.70 8.51
C PHE A 140 -4.13 25.21 8.12
N PHE A 141 -3.02 24.71 7.57
CA PHE A 141 -2.78 23.29 7.29
C PHE A 141 -1.85 22.71 8.34
N GLN A 142 -2.43 22.13 9.38
CA GLN A 142 -1.71 21.64 10.55
C GLN A 142 -0.93 20.37 10.18
N LEU A 143 0.40 20.41 10.30
CA LEU A 143 1.23 19.21 10.18
C LEU A 143 0.94 18.29 11.37
N ARG A 144 0.47 17.07 11.09
CA ARG A 144 0.07 16.08 12.10
C ARG A 144 1.10 15.00 12.30
N SER A 145 1.82 14.62 11.26
CA SER A 145 2.89 13.65 11.38
C SER A 145 3.90 13.72 10.25
N VAL A 146 5.09 13.23 10.57
CA VAL A 146 6.12 12.89 9.60
C VAL A 146 6.38 11.39 9.71
N THR A 147 6.40 10.69 8.58
CA THR A 147 6.71 9.26 8.52
C THR A 147 8.01 9.04 7.76
N LEU A 148 8.90 8.23 8.32
CA LEU A 148 10.05 7.66 7.62
C LEU A 148 9.79 6.18 7.37
N ALA A 149 10.03 5.71 6.16
CA ALA A 149 9.69 4.35 5.79
C ALA A 149 10.63 3.75 4.76
N TYR A 150 10.72 2.43 4.82
CA TYR A 150 11.19 1.58 3.72
C TYR A 150 10.02 0.74 3.21
N SER A 151 9.92 0.61 1.89
CA SER A 151 8.93 -0.25 1.22
C SER A 151 9.58 -1.03 0.09
N HIS A 152 9.27 -2.31 0.01
CA HIS A 152 9.67 -3.17 -1.10
C HIS A 152 8.42 -3.51 -1.91
N ILE A 153 8.36 -3.11 -3.18
CA ILE A 153 7.25 -3.46 -4.06
C ILE A 153 7.75 -4.46 -5.08
N SER A 154 7.14 -5.64 -5.16
CA SER A 154 7.44 -6.61 -6.22
C SER A 154 6.19 -7.37 -6.64
N ASN A 155 6.24 -7.99 -7.82
CA ASN A 155 5.14 -8.82 -8.29
C ASN A 155 5.32 -10.32 -8.02
N GLY A 156 6.44 -10.72 -7.40
CA GLY A 156 6.74 -12.10 -7.03
C GLY A 156 6.92 -13.06 -8.21
N GLN A 157 7.06 -12.54 -9.44
CA GLN A 157 7.36 -13.35 -10.61
C GLN A 157 8.87 -13.59 -10.73
N GLY A 158 9.27 -14.80 -11.12
CA GLY A 158 10.67 -15.10 -11.39
C GLY A 158 11.14 -14.50 -12.71
N GLN A 159 12.45 -14.27 -12.83
CA GLN A 159 13.07 -13.99 -14.12
C GLN A 159 12.89 -15.20 -15.04
N THR A 160 12.39 -14.98 -16.25
CA THR A 160 12.06 -16.04 -17.22
C THR A 160 13.23 -16.39 -18.14
N HIS A 161 14.48 -16.15 -17.73
CA HIS A 161 15.66 -16.42 -18.55
C HIS A 161 16.21 -17.84 -18.35
N ASP A 162 16.28 -18.61 -19.43
CA ASP A 162 17.28 -19.65 -19.62
C ASP A 162 18.64 -18.95 -19.88
N LYS A 163 19.53 -18.93 -18.88
CA LYS A 163 20.79 -18.16 -18.88
C LYS A 163 21.86 -18.66 -19.85
N THR A 164 21.54 -19.58 -20.77
CA THR A 164 22.56 -20.33 -21.52
C THR A 164 22.98 -19.72 -22.86
N LEU A 165 22.34 -18.66 -23.39
CA LEU A 165 22.60 -18.26 -24.78
C LEU A 165 22.92 -16.79 -25.11
N TYR A 166 22.72 -15.79 -24.24
CA TYR A 166 23.09 -14.41 -24.60
C TYR A 166 23.57 -13.59 -23.40
N ASP A 167 24.87 -13.30 -23.38
CA ASP A 167 25.60 -12.61 -22.31
C ASP A 167 25.35 -11.09 -22.26
N TYR A 168 24.45 -10.55 -23.09
CA TYR A 168 24.24 -9.10 -23.23
C TYR A 168 22.85 -8.80 -23.81
N VAL A 169 21.81 -8.77 -22.97
CA VAL A 169 20.52 -8.18 -23.37
C VAL A 169 20.00 -7.29 -22.26
N TYR A 170 20.16 -5.98 -22.47
CA TYR A 170 19.77 -4.90 -21.57
C TYR A 170 18.24 -4.68 -21.48
N GLN A 171 17.43 -5.65 -21.90
CA GLN A 171 15.96 -5.62 -21.93
C GLN A 171 15.48 -6.98 -22.42
N ASP A 172 15.26 -7.93 -21.51
CA ASP A 172 14.52 -9.14 -21.85
C ASP A 172 13.04 -8.76 -22.01
N PRO A 173 12.47 -8.76 -23.23
CA PRO A 173 11.06 -8.42 -23.43
C PRO A 173 10.13 -9.46 -22.80
N ASP A 174 10.64 -10.63 -22.45
CA ASP A 174 9.88 -11.71 -21.83
C ASP A 174 10.03 -11.73 -20.30
N ASN A 175 10.95 -10.95 -19.71
CA ASN A 175 11.07 -10.84 -18.26
C ASN A 175 9.83 -10.17 -17.70
N ARG A 176 9.10 -10.92 -16.86
CA ARG A 176 7.90 -10.45 -16.15
C ARG A 176 8.15 -10.09 -14.70
N SER A 177 9.34 -10.38 -14.16
CA SER A 177 9.72 -9.94 -12.82
C SER A 177 9.68 -8.41 -12.75
N ARG A 178 9.05 -7.85 -11.73
CA ARG A 178 9.04 -6.40 -11.46
C ARG A 178 9.29 -6.17 -9.99
N GLY A 179 10.16 -5.21 -9.67
CA GLY A 179 10.60 -4.92 -8.32
C GLY A 179 11.13 -3.49 -8.16
N VAL A 180 10.83 -2.85 -7.04
CA VAL A 180 11.44 -1.58 -6.62
C VAL A 180 11.41 -1.43 -5.11
N ASP A 181 12.57 -1.14 -4.54
CA ASP A 181 12.69 -0.67 -3.17
C ASP A 181 12.55 0.84 -3.11
N ASN A 182 11.95 1.37 -2.04
CA ASN A 182 11.84 2.79 -1.83
C ASN A 182 12.12 3.14 -0.38
N LEU A 183 12.91 4.19 -0.18
CA LEU A 183 12.92 4.97 1.05
C LEU A 183 12.00 6.16 0.86
N TYR A 184 11.05 6.36 1.77
CA TYR A 184 10.08 7.43 1.65
C TYR A 184 9.87 8.25 2.93
N LEU A 185 9.58 9.52 2.69
CA LEU A 185 9.08 10.50 3.65
C LEU A 185 7.60 10.74 3.36
N ASN A 186 6.75 10.73 4.38
CA ASN A 186 5.35 11.14 4.26
C ASN A 186 5.06 12.28 5.23
N PHE A 187 4.47 13.36 4.73
CA PHE A 187 3.98 14.46 5.55
C PHE A 187 2.45 14.42 5.52
N MET A 188 1.83 14.31 6.69
CA MET A 188 0.38 14.32 6.83
C MET A 188 -0.07 15.66 7.40
N PHE A 189 -0.86 16.40 6.62
CA PHE A 189 -1.47 17.65 7.02
C PHE A 189 -2.96 17.47 7.21
N GLN A 190 -3.53 18.25 8.11
CA GLN A 190 -4.97 18.32 8.34
C GLN A 190 -5.45 19.77 8.27
N HIS A 191 -6.57 19.96 7.60
CA HIS A 191 -7.38 21.16 7.70
C HIS A 191 -8.86 20.74 7.81
N ASP A 192 -9.50 21.00 8.95
CA ASP A 192 -10.84 20.49 9.27
C ASP A 192 -10.98 18.98 9.00
N THR A 193 -11.87 18.62 8.06
CA THR A 193 -12.15 17.24 7.62
C THR A 193 -11.37 16.84 6.36
N LEU A 194 -10.39 17.63 5.95
CA LEU A 194 -9.47 17.32 4.85
C LEU A 194 -8.13 16.84 5.41
N ILE A 195 -7.72 15.65 4.98
CA ILE A 195 -6.37 15.11 5.18
C ILE A 195 -5.61 15.20 3.87
N THR A 196 -4.42 15.80 3.91
CA THR A 196 -3.51 15.89 2.77
C THR A 196 -2.22 15.15 3.11
N GLU A 197 -1.78 14.27 2.21
CA GLU A 197 -0.53 13.53 2.36
C GLU A 197 0.40 13.83 1.19
N LEU A 198 1.58 14.35 1.49
CA LEU A 198 2.69 14.48 0.56
C LEU A 198 3.70 13.37 0.85
N LYS A 199 3.77 12.38 -0.04
CA LYS A 199 4.78 11.32 0.02
C LYS A 199 5.88 11.62 -1.00
N LEU A 200 7.12 11.63 -0.54
CA LEU A 200 8.33 11.75 -1.35
C LEU A 200 9.15 10.48 -1.19
N TRP A 201 9.65 9.91 -2.27
CA TRP A 201 10.45 8.69 -2.19
C TRP A 201 11.57 8.66 -3.21
N THR A 202 12.55 7.82 -2.92
CA THR A 202 13.60 7.45 -3.84
C THR A 202 13.95 5.98 -3.64
N PRO A 203 14.30 5.26 -4.71
CA PRO A 203 15.02 4.01 -4.56
C PRO A 203 16.34 4.25 -3.81
N PRO A 204 16.77 3.32 -2.95
CA PRO A 204 18.17 3.26 -2.52
C PRO A 204 19.09 3.26 -3.75
N MET A 205 20.35 3.66 -3.58
CA MET A 205 21.33 3.59 -4.68
C MET A 205 21.54 2.13 -5.09
N GLU A 206 20.76 1.67 -6.07
CA GLU A 206 20.86 0.36 -6.67
C GLU A 206 21.55 0.48 -8.02
N GLU A 207 22.39 -0.50 -8.34
CA GLU A 207 23.05 -0.53 -9.64
C GLU A 207 22.01 -0.81 -10.73
N LYS A 208 21.81 0.12 -11.67
CA LYS A 208 20.79 0.05 -12.74
C LYS A 208 20.75 -1.29 -13.49
N HIS A 209 21.89 -1.99 -13.60
CA HIS A 209 21.99 -3.26 -14.32
C HIS A 209 21.47 -4.48 -13.53
N LYS A 210 21.10 -4.32 -12.26
CA LYS A 210 20.51 -5.35 -11.40
C LYS A 210 18.99 -5.21 -11.25
N SER A 211 18.42 -4.10 -11.73
CA SER A 211 16.99 -3.83 -11.64
C SER A 211 16.21 -4.54 -12.75
N ASP A 212 15.08 -5.15 -12.38
CA ASP A 212 14.14 -5.75 -13.35
C ASP A 212 13.38 -4.71 -14.20
N ASN A 213 13.41 -3.44 -13.78
CA ASN A 213 12.68 -2.33 -14.42
C ASN A 213 13.47 -1.02 -14.24
N PRO A 214 14.59 -0.84 -14.96
CA PRO A 214 15.53 0.27 -14.74
C PRO A 214 14.95 1.66 -15.06
N ASP A 215 13.87 1.72 -15.84
CA ASP A 215 13.14 2.93 -16.24
C ASP A 215 11.88 3.19 -15.39
N ILE A 216 11.64 2.41 -14.33
CA ILE A 216 10.39 2.50 -13.54
C ILE A 216 10.11 3.92 -13.03
N MET A 217 11.16 4.69 -12.70
CA MET A 217 11.01 6.03 -12.14
C MET A 217 10.50 7.05 -13.15
N ASP A 218 10.63 6.78 -14.46
CA ASP A 218 10.06 7.62 -15.52
C ASP A 218 8.52 7.60 -15.48
N TYR A 219 7.93 6.53 -14.94
CA TYR A 219 6.49 6.33 -14.84
C TYR A 219 5.96 6.43 -13.40
N TYR A 220 6.69 5.83 -12.45
CA TYR A 220 6.33 5.80 -11.04
C TYR A 220 6.55 7.17 -10.39
N GLY A 221 7.58 7.89 -10.83
CA GLY A 221 7.99 9.18 -10.29
C GLY A 221 8.52 9.10 -8.87
N TYR A 222 8.71 10.27 -8.26
CA TYR A 222 9.35 10.43 -6.95
C TYR A 222 8.41 11.01 -5.88
N SER A 223 7.17 11.31 -6.26
CA SER A 223 6.23 11.99 -5.39
C SER A 223 4.78 11.58 -5.63
N LYS A 224 3.99 11.62 -4.55
CA LYS A 224 2.55 11.36 -4.53
C LYS A 224 1.90 12.40 -3.64
N LEU A 225 0.83 12.98 -4.14
CA LEU A 225 -0.06 13.85 -3.37
C LEU A 225 -1.42 13.15 -3.26
N LYS A 226 -1.93 13.02 -2.04
CA LYS A 226 -3.24 12.42 -1.76
C LYS A 226 -4.07 13.38 -0.92
N PHE A 227 -5.32 13.55 -1.30
CA PHE A 227 -6.33 14.29 -0.56
C PHE A 227 -7.44 13.32 -0.17
N THR A 228 -7.81 13.34 1.11
CA THR A 228 -8.95 12.59 1.64
C THR A 228 -9.88 13.55 2.35
N TYR A 229 -11.10 13.72 1.85
CA TYR A 229 -12.11 14.62 2.40
C TYR A 229 -13.29 13.85 2.98
N PHE A 230 -13.69 14.19 4.20
CA PHE A 230 -14.84 13.59 4.87
C PHE A 230 -16.03 14.55 4.89
N SER A 231 -17.20 14.05 4.48
CA SER A 231 -18.47 14.80 4.48
C SER A 231 -19.64 13.89 4.88
N GLY A 232 -20.10 14.04 6.13
CA GLY A 232 -21.09 13.14 6.72
C GLY A 232 -20.54 11.72 6.82
N GLU A 233 -21.28 10.75 6.28
CA GLU A 233 -20.86 9.35 6.20
C GLU A 233 -19.98 9.03 4.97
N ASN A 234 -19.68 10.03 4.14
CA ASN A 234 -18.95 9.84 2.89
C ASN A 234 -17.46 10.20 3.03
N MET A 235 -16.62 9.43 2.35
CA MET A 235 -15.18 9.67 2.21
C MET A 235 -14.82 9.78 0.73
N PHE A 236 -14.19 10.89 0.34
CA PHE A 236 -13.73 11.15 -1.02
C PHE A 236 -12.20 11.19 -1.05
N THR A 237 -11.59 10.44 -1.96
CA THR A 237 -10.13 10.37 -2.08
C THR A 237 -9.69 10.72 -3.50
N LEU A 238 -8.78 11.67 -3.62
CA LEU A 238 -8.08 12.02 -4.86
C LEU A 238 -6.58 11.79 -4.67
N MET A 239 -5.94 11.10 -5.61
CA MET A 239 -4.50 10.81 -5.54
C MET A 239 -3.85 11.00 -6.90
N GLY A 240 -2.72 11.72 -6.91
CA GLY A 240 -1.84 11.84 -8.06
C GLY A 240 -0.42 11.44 -7.67
N ARG A 241 0.28 10.78 -8.59
CA ARG A 241 1.72 10.50 -8.49
C ARG A 241 2.39 10.79 -9.82
N GLY A 242 3.68 11.09 -9.80
CA GLY A 242 4.44 11.22 -11.03
C GLY A 242 5.82 11.83 -10.86
N ASN A 243 6.50 11.93 -12.00
CA ASN A 243 7.75 12.64 -12.15
C ASN A 243 7.44 14.02 -12.76
N PRO A 244 7.67 15.14 -12.06
CA PRO A 244 7.40 16.47 -12.61
C PRO A 244 8.47 16.96 -13.60
N THR A 245 9.57 16.22 -13.78
CA THR A 245 10.66 16.50 -14.73
C THR A 245 10.55 15.69 -16.01
#